data_AF-A0AAD4D779-F1
#
_entry.id   AF-A0AAD4D779-F1
#
_cell.length_a   1.000
_cell.length_b   1.000
_cell.length_c   1.000
_cell.angle_alpha   90.00
_cell.angle_beta   90.00
_cell.angle_gamma   90.00
#
_symmetry.space_group_name_H-M   'P 1'
#
loop_
_entity.id
_entity.type
_entity.pdbx_description
1 polymer ?
#
loop_
_entity_poly.entity_id
_entity_poly.type
_entity_poly.pdbx_seq_one_letter_code
_entity_poly.pdbx_strand_id
1 'polypeptide(L)'
;MRSTTILTAVPCALLLTFSQIVTFANAQYTNDPNPEAGAHVINHGHGHGHHKPPHHSDQKPNFLVFLTDDQDRRINSLDYQPLVQKYLRDQGTEFTNYFTTTAMCCPSRVSLWSGQFAHNHNVTDESPPH
;
A
#
# COMPACT_ATOMS: atom_id res chain seq x y z
N MET A 1 33.13 60.34 11.81
CA MET A 1 31.90 59.66 12.27
C MET A 1 31.73 58.40 11.44
N ARG A 2 31.63 57.25 12.10
CA ARG A 2 31.79 55.93 11.49
C ARG A 2 30.53 55.51 10.71
N SER A 3 30.79 55.03 9.50
CA SER A 3 29.97 54.12 8.68
C SER A 3 29.32 53.01 9.51
N THR A 4 28.04 52.68 9.28
CA THR A 4 27.57 51.27 9.11
C THR A 4 26.17 51.24 8.51
N THR A 5 26.10 50.65 7.32
CA THR A 5 24.95 50.18 6.56
C THR A 5 24.16 49.09 7.32
N ILE A 6 22.85 49.26 7.52
CA ILE A 6 21.95 48.15 7.92
C ILE A 6 21.14 47.77 6.69
N LEU A 7 21.77 46.95 5.84
CA LEU A 7 21.12 46.18 4.79
C LEU A 7 21.57 44.73 5.00
N THR A 8 20.92 44.02 5.92
CA THR A 8 21.01 42.56 6.06
C THR A 8 19.62 42.06 6.46
N ALA A 9 18.95 41.40 5.52
CA ALA A 9 18.87 39.94 5.46
C ALA A 9 17.71 39.42 6.32
N VAL A 10 16.49 39.57 5.78
CA VAL A 10 15.39 38.67 6.09
C VAL A 10 15.90 37.26 5.77
N PRO A 11 16.08 36.36 6.75
CA PRO A 11 16.67 35.07 6.47
C PRO A 11 15.64 34.23 5.72
N CYS A 12 16.01 33.95 4.47
CA CYS A 12 15.49 32.95 3.55
C CYS A 12 15.67 31.52 4.12
N ALA A 13 15.20 31.28 5.34
CA ALA A 13 15.43 30.07 6.13
C ALA A 13 14.14 29.31 6.48
N LEU A 14 12.98 29.76 5.99
CA LEU A 14 11.69 29.10 6.21
C LEU A 14 11.18 28.28 5.01
N LEU A 15 11.95 28.17 3.93
CA LEU A 15 11.51 27.49 2.70
C LEU A 15 12.36 26.29 2.27
N LEU A 16 13.32 25.81 3.09
CA LEU A 16 14.18 24.69 2.71
C LEU A 16 14.04 23.41 3.57
N THR A 17 13.08 23.33 4.49
CA THR A 17 12.85 22.09 5.26
C THR A 17 11.70 21.21 4.76
N PHE A 18 10.95 21.62 3.74
CA PHE A 18 9.86 20.81 3.18
C PHE A 18 10.26 19.90 2.00
N SER A 19 11.52 19.93 1.55
CA SER A 19 11.96 19.21 0.35
C SER A 19 12.60 17.83 0.60
N GLN A 20 12.51 17.26 1.80
CA GLN A 20 13.18 15.98 2.12
C GLN A 20 12.24 14.85 2.58
N ILE A 21 10.91 15.01 2.47
CA ILE A 21 9.96 13.93 2.84
C ILE A 21 9.43 13.16 1.61
N VAL A 22 9.73 13.58 0.38
CA VAL A 22 9.30 12.88 -0.86
C VAL A 22 10.49 12.19 -1.56
N THR A 23 11.38 11.55 -0.80
CA THR A 23 12.43 10.70 -1.38
C THR A 23 12.60 9.42 -0.56
N PHE A 24 11.56 8.59 -0.48
CA PHE A 24 11.70 7.18 -0.13
C PHE A 24 10.60 6.37 -0.82
N ALA A 25 10.82 6.00 -2.09
CA ALA A 25 10.18 4.85 -2.75
C ALA A 25 10.73 4.52 -4.15
N ASN A 26 11.98 4.86 -4.52
CA ASN A 26 12.50 4.49 -5.86
C ASN A 26 13.98 4.09 -5.92
N ALA A 27 14.59 3.70 -4.81
CA ALA A 27 15.96 3.19 -4.84
C ALA A 27 16.20 2.23 -3.69
N GLN A 28 15.77 0.97 -3.85
CA GLN A 28 16.32 -0.24 -3.19
C GLN A 28 15.43 -1.46 -3.48
N TYR A 29 15.26 -1.82 -4.76
CA TYR A 29 15.16 -3.24 -5.12
C TYR A 29 16.60 -3.76 -5.05
N THR A 30 17.01 -4.12 -3.83
CA THR A 30 18.35 -4.62 -3.57
C THR A 30 18.56 -5.89 -4.37
N ASN A 31 19.60 -5.89 -5.19
CA ASN A 31 20.17 -7.08 -5.80
C ASN A 31 20.38 -8.16 -4.72
N ASP A 32 19.60 -9.24 -4.76
CA ASP A 32 19.90 -10.45 -4.00
C ASP A 32 20.80 -11.34 -4.86
N PRO A 33 22.06 -11.64 -4.48
CA PRO A 33 23.02 -12.34 -5.33
C PRO A 33 22.95 -13.88 -5.25
N ASN A 34 21.81 -14.48 -4.92
CA ASN A 34 21.71 -15.95 -4.84
C ASN A 34 20.51 -16.52 -5.64
N PRO A 35 20.70 -17.02 -6.87
CA PRO A 35 19.61 -17.51 -7.70
C PRO A 35 19.36 -19.04 -7.59
N GLU A 36 20.04 -19.78 -6.72
CA GLU A 36 19.91 -21.25 -6.69
C GLU A 36 19.52 -21.79 -5.31
N ALA A 37 18.23 -21.78 -4.99
CA ALA A 37 17.65 -22.70 -4.02
C ALA A 37 16.15 -22.91 -4.26
N GLY A 38 15.83 -23.93 -5.07
CA GLY A 38 14.72 -24.83 -4.75
C GLY A 38 13.31 -24.46 -5.21
N ALA A 39 13.09 -24.33 -6.52
CA ALA A 39 11.82 -24.72 -7.11
C ALA A 39 12.09 -25.80 -8.17
N HIS A 40 11.83 -27.06 -7.82
CA HIS A 40 11.80 -28.14 -8.80
C HIS A 40 10.60 -27.91 -9.72
N VAL A 41 10.84 -27.23 -10.84
CA VAL A 41 9.85 -27.00 -11.89
C VAL A 41 9.74 -28.29 -12.71
N ILE A 42 8.65 -29.01 -12.54
CA ILE A 42 8.19 -30.02 -13.52
C ILE A 42 7.87 -29.28 -14.82
N ASN A 43 8.78 -29.43 -15.78
CA ASN A 43 8.77 -28.73 -17.05
C ASN A 43 7.85 -29.48 -18.03
N HIS A 44 6.59 -29.04 -18.18
CA HIS A 44 5.77 -29.39 -19.32
C HIS A 44 5.85 -28.28 -20.35
N GLY A 45 6.73 -28.46 -21.34
CA GLY A 45 6.97 -27.48 -22.39
C GLY A 45 5.74 -27.25 -23.26
N HIS A 46 5.35 -25.99 -23.41
CA HIS A 46 4.68 -25.44 -24.59
C HIS A 46 5.21 -24.01 -24.77
N GLY A 47 5.85 -23.75 -25.92
CA GLY A 47 6.51 -22.49 -26.22
C GLY A 47 5.50 -21.35 -26.35
N HIS A 48 5.74 -20.26 -25.61
CA HIS A 48 5.05 -18.99 -25.80
C HIS A 48 6.08 -17.89 -26.09
N GLY A 49 5.78 -17.10 -27.13
CA GLY A 49 6.69 -16.12 -27.73
C GLY A 49 7.20 -15.06 -26.75
N HIS A 50 8.34 -14.47 -27.12
CA HIS A 50 9.00 -13.40 -26.39
C HIS A 50 8.08 -12.18 -26.21
N HIS A 51 7.40 -12.10 -25.06
CA HIS A 51 6.82 -10.86 -24.57
C HIS A 51 7.93 -10.06 -23.89
N LYS A 52 8.38 -8.98 -24.53
CA LYS A 52 9.30 -8.01 -23.93
C LYS A 52 8.59 -7.39 -22.71
N PRO A 53 9.14 -7.49 -21.48
CA PRO A 53 8.50 -6.88 -20.32
C PRO A 53 8.45 -5.36 -20.54
N PRO A 54 7.31 -4.73 -20.30
CA PRO A 54 7.17 -3.32 -20.56
C PRO A 54 8.07 -2.48 -19.63
N HIS A 55 8.58 -1.37 -20.15
CA HIS A 55 9.38 -0.41 -19.38
C HIS A 55 8.52 0.23 -18.27
N HIS A 56 9.01 0.14 -17.03
CA HIS A 56 8.31 0.54 -15.80
C HIS A 56 7.89 2.03 -15.70
N SER A 57 8.41 2.93 -16.54
CA SER A 57 8.22 4.39 -16.38
C SER A 57 6.93 4.97 -16.96
N ASP A 58 6.26 4.28 -17.89
CA ASP A 58 4.97 4.70 -18.49
C ASP A 58 3.83 3.70 -18.23
N GLN A 59 4.07 2.73 -17.34
CA GLN A 59 3.10 1.68 -17.01
C GLN A 59 2.13 2.18 -15.96
N LYS A 60 0.82 2.08 -16.26
CA LYS A 60 -0.22 2.30 -15.24
C LYS A 60 0.04 1.36 -14.05
N PRO A 61 -0.02 1.86 -12.81
CA PRO A 61 0.17 1.00 -11.65
C PRO A 61 -0.93 -0.07 -11.59
N ASN A 62 -0.54 -1.28 -11.20
CA ASN A 62 -1.50 -2.34 -10.90
C ASN A 62 -1.99 -2.18 -9.47
N PHE A 63 -3.29 -2.35 -9.26
CA PHE A 63 -3.89 -2.34 -7.93
C PHE A 63 -4.28 -3.77 -7.55
N LEU A 64 -3.75 -4.23 -6.42
CA LEU A 64 -4.12 -5.51 -5.81
C LEU A 64 -4.71 -5.21 -4.43
N VAL A 65 -5.96 -5.65 -4.21
CA VAL A 65 -6.68 -5.45 -2.95
C VAL A 65 -6.73 -6.79 -2.22
N PHE A 66 -6.10 -6.84 -1.04
CA PHE A 66 -6.25 -7.95 -0.11
C PHE A 66 -7.33 -7.60 0.91
N LEU A 67 -8.30 -8.48 1.10
CA LEU A 67 -9.34 -8.37 2.11
C LEU A 67 -9.26 -9.59 3.03
N THR A 68 -9.17 -9.34 4.33
CA THR A 68 -9.17 -10.37 5.37
C THR A 68 -10.51 -10.34 6.10
N ASP A 69 -11.00 -11.51 6.47
CA ASP A 69 -12.24 -11.64 7.25
C ASP A 69 -11.89 -11.60 8.74
N ASP A 70 -12.68 -10.88 9.55
CA ASP A 70 -12.54 -10.77 11.02
C ASP A 70 -11.14 -10.35 11.55
N GLN A 71 -10.36 -9.61 10.76
CA GLN A 71 -9.05 -9.12 11.20
C GLN A 71 -9.18 -7.92 12.14
N ASP A 72 -9.08 -8.16 13.45
CA ASP A 72 -9.23 -7.12 14.49
C ASP A 72 -7.88 -6.67 15.08
N ARG A 73 -7.63 -5.36 15.05
CA ARG A 73 -6.39 -4.74 15.59
C ARG A 73 -6.32 -4.75 17.12
N ARG A 74 -7.46 -4.69 17.81
CA ARG A 74 -7.54 -4.57 19.28
C ARG A 74 -7.19 -5.89 19.99
N ILE A 75 -7.35 -7.02 19.32
CA ILE A 75 -6.98 -8.35 19.82
C ILE A 75 -5.58 -8.80 19.36
N ASN A 76 -4.76 -7.89 18.83
CA ASN A 76 -3.38 -8.15 18.41
C ASN A 76 -3.26 -9.25 17.32
N SER A 77 -4.25 -9.35 16.43
CA SER A 77 -4.27 -10.36 15.37
C SER A 77 -3.10 -10.24 14.36
N LEU A 78 -2.48 -9.06 14.24
CA LEU A 78 -1.35 -8.81 13.36
C LEU A 78 0.00 -9.25 13.94
N ASP A 79 0.11 -9.47 15.25
CA ASP A 79 1.38 -9.77 15.93
C ASP A 79 2.02 -11.06 15.42
N TYR A 80 1.21 -11.99 14.92
CA TYR A 80 1.63 -13.29 14.38
C TYR A 80 1.80 -13.30 12.86
N GLN A 81 1.74 -12.13 12.20
CA GLN A 81 1.86 -11.99 10.75
C GLN A 81 3.12 -11.19 10.37
N PRO A 82 4.33 -11.75 10.54
CA PRO A 82 5.59 -11.01 10.40
C PRO A 82 5.83 -10.49 8.98
N LEU A 83 5.34 -11.19 7.95
CA LEU A 83 5.47 -10.75 6.56
C LEU A 83 4.54 -9.57 6.25
N VAL A 84 3.33 -9.56 6.80
CA VAL A 84 2.38 -8.44 6.68
C VAL A 84 2.95 -7.20 7.36
N GLN A 85 3.52 -7.37 8.56
CA GLN A 85 4.20 -6.27 9.25
C GLN A 85 5.37 -5.71 8.41
N LYS A 86 6.28 -6.60 7.96
CA LYS A 86 7.48 -6.20 7.21
C LYS A 86 7.17 -5.51 5.87
N TYR A 87 6.23 -6.04 5.09
CA TYR A 87 6.00 -5.60 3.72
C TYR A 87 4.83 -4.62 3.56
N LEU A 88 3.78 -4.70 4.40
CA LEU A 88 2.60 -3.84 4.26
C LEU A 88 2.55 -2.72 5.31
N ARG A 89 2.85 -3.02 6.58
CA ARG A 89 2.83 -2.00 7.65
C ARG A 89 4.06 -1.10 7.59
N ASP A 90 5.25 -1.70 7.62
CA ASP A 90 6.51 -0.96 7.82
C ASP A 90 7.00 -0.25 6.54
N GLN A 91 6.59 -0.73 5.35
CA GLN A 91 6.93 -0.15 4.04
C GLN A 91 5.75 0.59 3.38
N GLY A 92 4.59 0.60 4.03
CA GLY A 92 3.35 1.17 3.49
C GLY A 92 2.76 2.23 4.40
N THR A 93 1.45 2.44 4.23
CA THR A 93 0.68 3.40 5.03
C THR A 93 -0.38 2.64 5.84
N GLU A 94 -0.32 2.76 7.16
CA GLU A 94 -1.31 2.20 8.07
C GLU A 94 -2.41 3.22 8.38
N PHE A 95 -3.67 2.81 8.23
CA PHE A 95 -4.83 3.55 8.74
C PHE A 95 -5.23 2.99 10.11
N THR A 96 -4.77 3.64 11.18
CA THR A 96 -5.00 3.17 12.57
C THR A 96 -6.46 3.24 13.01
N ASN A 97 -7.26 4.08 12.35
CA ASN A 97 -8.69 4.27 12.58
C ASN A 97 -9.48 3.93 11.30
N TYR A 98 -9.53 2.65 10.96
CA TYR A 98 -10.40 2.14 9.91
C TYR A 98 -11.73 1.68 10.52
N PHE A 99 -12.84 2.09 9.92
CA PHE A 99 -14.19 1.70 10.35
C PHE A 99 -14.93 1.08 9.17
N THR A 100 -15.53 -0.09 9.40
CA THR A 100 -16.53 -0.63 8.47
C THR A 100 -17.87 0.06 8.69
N THR A 101 -18.59 0.31 7.61
CA THR A 101 -19.93 0.90 7.65
C THR A 101 -20.96 -0.04 8.28
N THR A 102 -20.74 -1.35 8.17
CA THR A 102 -21.60 -2.41 8.74
C THR A 102 -20.70 -3.55 9.20
N ALA A 103 -20.76 -3.96 10.47
CA ALA A 103 -19.93 -5.03 11.04
C ALA A 103 -20.46 -6.44 10.69
N MET A 104 -20.74 -6.67 9.40
CA MET A 104 -21.25 -7.90 8.80
C MET A 104 -20.43 -8.18 7.53
N CYS A 105 -19.95 -9.40 7.31
CA CYS A 105 -18.92 -9.71 6.31
C CYS A 105 -19.40 -9.51 4.85
N CYS A 106 -20.62 -9.92 4.49
CA CYS A 106 -21.18 -9.68 3.16
C CYS A 106 -21.55 -8.20 2.95
N PRO A 107 -22.33 -7.54 3.84
CA PRO A 107 -22.62 -6.12 3.71
C PRO A 107 -21.35 -5.24 3.66
N SER A 108 -20.36 -5.51 4.52
CA SER A 108 -19.08 -4.78 4.55
C SER A 108 -18.31 -4.93 3.23
N ARG A 109 -18.25 -6.14 2.68
CA ARG A 109 -17.54 -6.42 1.42
C ARG A 109 -18.19 -5.71 0.23
N VAL A 110 -19.52 -5.74 0.17
CA VAL A 110 -20.27 -5.03 -0.88
C VAL A 110 -20.13 -3.52 -0.72
N SER A 111 -20.17 -3.01 0.52
CA SER A 111 -19.92 -1.59 0.80
C SER A 111 -18.52 -1.14 0.37
N LEU A 112 -17.48 -1.93 0.66
CA LEU A 112 -16.11 -1.66 0.24
C LEU A 112 -15.97 -1.61 -1.29
N TRP A 113 -16.63 -2.53 -2.01
CA TRP A 113 -16.48 -2.65 -3.46
C TRP A 113 -17.35 -1.66 -4.25
N SER A 114 -18.55 -1.38 -3.76
CA SER A 114 -19.50 -0.47 -4.43
C SER A 114 -19.34 1.00 -4.03
N GLY A 115 -18.71 1.27 -2.88
CA GLY A 115 -18.68 2.61 -2.28
C GLY A 115 -20.04 3.08 -1.76
N GLN A 116 -21.00 2.19 -1.58
CA GLN A 116 -22.35 2.49 -1.10
C GLN A 116 -22.59 1.90 0.29
N PHE A 117 -23.50 2.49 1.07
CA PHE A 117 -23.93 1.92 2.34
C PHE A 117 -24.85 0.69 2.13
N ALA A 118 -24.97 -0.17 3.15
CA ALA A 118 -25.81 -1.38 3.11
C ALA A 118 -27.27 -1.11 2.72
N HIS A 119 -27.83 0.01 3.15
CA HIS A 119 -29.20 0.41 2.80
C HIS A 119 -29.37 0.84 1.33
N ASN A 120 -28.28 1.13 0.61
CA ASN A 120 -28.29 1.52 -0.81
C ASN A 120 -28.07 0.33 -1.74
N HIS A 121 -27.24 -0.63 -1.33
CA HIS A 121 -26.93 -1.82 -2.13
C HIS A 121 -27.77 -3.06 -1.75
N ASN A 122 -28.65 -2.94 -0.75
CA ASN A 122 -29.65 -3.93 -0.33
C ASN A 122 -29.10 -5.30 0.14
N VAL A 123 -27.79 -5.42 0.33
CA VAL A 123 -27.17 -6.60 0.96
C VAL A 123 -27.01 -6.28 2.44
N THR A 124 -27.90 -6.82 3.26
CA THR A 124 -28.04 -6.45 4.68
C THR A 124 -27.85 -7.63 5.64
N ASP A 125 -27.64 -8.83 5.10
CA ASP A 125 -27.45 -10.07 5.84
C ASP A 125 -26.33 -10.91 5.19
N GLU A 126 -25.87 -11.95 5.89
CA GLU A 126 -24.94 -12.96 5.37
C GLU A 126 -25.65 -14.08 4.61
N SER A 127 -26.92 -14.29 4.95
CA SER A 127 -27.74 -15.34 4.39
C SER A 127 -28.20 -14.94 2.98
N PRO A 128 -28.18 -15.87 2.01
CA PRO A 128 -28.77 -15.61 0.70
C PRO A 128 -30.28 -15.38 0.83
N PRO A 129 -30.89 -14.58 -0.07
CA PRO A 129 -32.33 -14.35 -0.07
C PRO A 129 -33.11 -15.66 -0.27
N HIS A 130 -34.16 -15.85 0.54
CA HIS A 130 -35.11 -16.97 0.43
C HIS A 130 -36.11 -16.77 -0.71
#